data_AF-A0ABD3SRT2-F1
#
_entry.id   AF-A0ABD3SRT2-F1
#
_cell.length_a   1.000
_cell.length_b   1.000
_cell.length_c   1.000
_cell.angle_alpha   90.00
_cell.angle_beta   90.00
_cell.angle_gamma   90.00
#
_symmetry.space_group_name_H-M   'P 1'
#
loop_
_entity.id
_entity.type
_entity.pdbx_description
1 polymer ?
#
loop_
_entity_poly.entity_id
_entity_poly.type
_entity_poly.pdbx_seq_one_letter_code
_entity_poly.pdbx_strand_id
1 'polypeptide(L)'
;MTSLFPPASEYRSDHVGLSRRRRWLVVDFDGTCTEMDTTPLLPHLAAFVSRRRSSIDSTHASSDVDAMHRHDLDRRLALFRRLEDVYAKLYDDAKSSLLISIDGTSGGDSDRRSIHDILDALDEPSTLVTGMVSESRVLAGLGDITARELEGALRLYGISTSNDDADSSDDADLGRIEENTKTLIDDDNDSDGAGELFRKVVIRLRRGCEDTLARILSENEENDSCCNDGDSPPCLGWSLAVLSINWCPALIDASLVQPVLNRRRNSLGVHSFMREIPIWSNQVNGEGEVKLHIPGASAKRDRIIELRRHLHMTSDSSSLIVYVGDSPTDISALLEADIGILIGNSNSAKLIAARWSVQVVPLQKRDQYGFGRTVDGNLGNWPKNLLWHAESWYEIDDMMIQLDELWS
;
A
#
# COMPACT_ATOMS: atom_id res chain seq x y z
N MET A 1 10.35 -15.60 -19.39
CA MET A 1 9.81 -15.68 -18.01
C MET A 1 10.19 -14.40 -17.31
N THR A 2 9.28 -13.43 -17.19
CA THR A 2 9.43 -12.34 -16.23
C THR A 2 9.08 -12.92 -14.86
N SER A 3 10.01 -12.82 -13.91
CA SER A 3 9.76 -13.20 -12.52
C SER A 3 8.69 -12.28 -11.92
N LEU A 4 7.72 -12.83 -11.18
CA LEU A 4 6.78 -12.05 -10.36
C LEU A 4 7.51 -11.14 -9.35
N PHE A 5 8.76 -11.48 -9.04
CA PHE A 5 9.62 -10.77 -8.11
C PHE A 5 10.71 -9.99 -8.87
N PRO A 6 11.01 -8.73 -8.47
CA PRO A 6 12.15 -8.00 -8.99
C PRO A 6 13.45 -8.82 -8.84
N PRO A 7 14.41 -8.69 -9.77
CA PRO A 7 15.68 -9.40 -9.66
C PRO A 7 16.43 -9.11 -8.35
N ALA A 8 16.19 -7.96 -7.73
CA ALA A 8 16.80 -7.51 -6.49
C ALA A 8 16.08 -7.96 -5.21
N SER A 9 14.99 -8.74 -5.29
CA SER A 9 14.35 -9.25 -4.06
C SER A 9 15.32 -10.15 -3.29
N GLU A 10 15.59 -9.81 -2.03
CA GLU A 10 16.41 -10.61 -1.12
C GLU A 10 15.69 -11.91 -0.67
N TYR A 11 14.42 -12.09 -1.05
CA TYR A 11 13.52 -13.09 -0.46
C TYR A 11 13.17 -14.29 -1.37
N ARG A 12 13.90 -14.44 -2.49
CA ARG A 12 13.77 -15.40 -3.62
C ARG A 12 13.52 -16.90 -3.34
N SER A 13 13.55 -17.37 -2.10
CA SER A 13 13.68 -18.82 -1.81
C SER A 13 12.39 -19.64 -1.92
N ASP A 14 11.20 -19.04 -2.07
CA ASP A 14 9.93 -19.79 -2.04
C ASP A 14 9.03 -19.63 -3.29
N HIS A 15 9.64 -19.63 -4.48
CA HIS A 15 8.88 -19.69 -5.73
C HIS A 15 7.90 -20.88 -5.80
N VAL A 16 8.22 -21.98 -5.11
CA VAL A 16 7.40 -23.20 -5.10
C VAL A 16 6.18 -23.04 -4.17
N GLY A 17 6.32 -22.53 -2.95
CA GLY A 17 5.21 -22.33 -2.01
C GLY A 17 4.21 -21.28 -2.50
N LEU A 18 4.67 -20.20 -3.13
CA LEU A 18 3.81 -19.17 -3.71
C LEU A 18 3.05 -19.66 -4.95
N SER A 19 3.65 -20.54 -5.76
CA SER A 19 2.99 -21.14 -6.92
C SER A 19 1.88 -22.14 -6.56
N ARG A 20 1.88 -22.66 -5.32
CA ARG A 20 0.84 -23.56 -4.79
C ARG A 20 -0.39 -22.79 -4.28
N ARG A 21 -0.22 -21.53 -3.86
CA ARG A 21 -1.30 -20.72 -3.26
C ARG A 21 -2.16 -20.06 -4.33
N ARG A 22 -3.45 -20.35 -4.29
CA ARG A 22 -4.43 -19.95 -5.33
C ARG A 22 -5.22 -18.71 -4.97
N ARG A 23 -5.12 -18.25 -3.72
CA ARG A 23 -5.87 -17.11 -3.18
C ARG A 23 -4.89 -15.98 -2.84
N TRP A 24 -5.11 -14.81 -3.42
CA TRP A 24 -4.26 -13.63 -3.26
C TRP A 24 -5.07 -12.47 -2.73
N LEU A 25 -4.59 -11.87 -1.64
CA LEU A 25 -4.96 -10.53 -1.25
C LEU A 25 -3.85 -9.59 -1.72
N VAL A 26 -4.19 -8.66 -2.60
CA VAL A 26 -3.29 -7.60 -3.04
C VAL A 26 -3.81 -6.29 -2.47
N VAL A 27 -2.92 -5.50 -1.88
CA VAL A 27 -3.30 -4.27 -1.19
C VAL A 27 -2.47 -3.10 -1.72
N ASP A 28 -3.10 -1.94 -1.91
CA ASP A 28 -2.34 -0.69 -1.93
C ASP A 28 -1.80 -0.37 -0.53
N PHE A 29 -0.86 0.54 -0.45
CA PHE A 29 -0.21 0.93 0.80
C PHE A 29 -0.78 2.24 1.35
N ASP A 30 -0.49 3.36 0.71
CA ASP A 30 -0.88 4.69 1.16
C ASP A 30 -2.39 4.86 1.11
N GLY A 31 -2.99 5.34 2.21
CA GLY A 31 -4.45 5.53 2.28
C GLY A 31 -5.26 4.24 2.39
N THR A 32 -4.69 3.09 2.01
CA THR A 32 -5.31 1.76 2.11
C THR A 32 -4.89 1.01 3.37
N CYS A 33 -3.58 0.81 3.59
CA CYS A 33 -3.04 0.22 4.81
C CYS A 33 -2.73 1.30 5.86
N THR A 34 -2.26 2.46 5.43
CA THR A 34 -2.02 3.62 6.29
C THR A 34 -3.25 4.53 6.35
N GLU A 35 -3.38 5.30 7.44
CA GLU A 35 -4.44 6.31 7.56
C GLU A 35 -4.22 7.50 6.62
N MET A 36 -2.96 7.81 6.31
CA MET A 36 -2.52 8.98 5.55
C MET A 36 -1.48 8.59 4.49
N ASP A 37 -1.37 9.41 3.45
CA ASP A 37 -0.27 9.31 2.47
C ASP A 37 1.08 9.53 3.16
N THR A 38 2.02 8.62 2.90
CA THR A 38 3.38 8.64 3.47
C THR A 38 4.40 9.28 2.54
N THR A 39 4.04 9.60 1.29
CA THR A 39 4.90 10.30 0.33
C THR A 39 5.48 11.62 0.88
N PRO A 40 4.73 12.46 1.62
CA PRO A 40 5.26 13.68 2.23
C PRO A 40 6.32 13.45 3.31
N LEU A 41 6.48 12.20 3.80
CA LEU A 41 7.44 11.82 4.83
C LEU A 41 8.82 11.49 4.25
N LEU A 42 8.92 11.21 2.95
CA LEU A 42 10.17 10.78 2.31
C LEU A 42 11.32 11.81 2.43
N PRO A 43 11.10 13.13 2.35
CA PRO A 43 12.17 14.11 2.59
C PRO A 43 12.73 14.07 4.01
N HIS A 44 11.87 13.81 5.01
CA HIS A 44 12.30 13.63 6.40
C HIS A 44 13.21 12.40 6.54
N LEU A 45 12.80 11.28 5.94
CA LEU A 45 13.60 10.06 5.93
C LEU A 45 14.93 10.27 5.22
N ALA A 46 14.95 10.88 4.04
CA ALA A 46 16.18 11.16 3.30
C ALA A 46 17.18 12.02 4.12
N ALA A 47 16.69 13.04 4.84
CA ALA A 47 17.52 13.86 5.71
C ALA A 47 18.03 13.08 6.93
N PHE A 48 17.18 12.27 7.56
CA PHE A 48 17.54 11.41 8.69
C PHE A 48 18.65 10.42 8.33
N VAL A 49 18.54 9.77 7.17
CA VAL A 49 19.52 8.81 6.67
C VAL A 49 20.85 9.49 6.36
N SER A 50 20.79 10.66 5.71
CA SER A 50 21.98 11.48 5.42
C SER A 50 22.75 11.84 6.70
N ARG A 51 22.02 12.19 7.78
CA ARG A 51 22.62 12.45 9.10
C ARG A 51 23.24 11.20 9.72
N ARG A 52 22.54 10.07 9.73
CA ARG A 52 23.07 8.82 10.31
C ARG A 52 24.36 8.39 9.66
N ARG A 53 24.43 8.44 8.32
CA ARG A 53 25.65 8.10 7.56
C ARG A 53 26.79 9.06 7.89
N SER A 54 26.51 10.36 7.98
CA SER A 54 27.52 11.37 8.35
C SER A 54 28.05 11.21 9.79
N SER A 55 27.17 10.83 10.74
CA SER A 55 27.53 10.66 12.15
C SER A 55 28.39 9.43 12.41
N ILE A 56 28.32 8.39 11.58
CA ILE A 56 29.18 7.20 11.70
C ILE A 56 30.64 7.56 11.39
N ASP A 57 30.85 8.50 10.47
CA ASP A 57 32.19 8.94 10.04
C ASP A 57 32.81 10.00 10.97
N SER A 58 32.01 10.65 11.83
CA SER A 58 32.48 11.70 12.73
C SER A 58 32.31 11.34 14.20
N THR A 59 33.42 11.07 14.91
CA THR A 59 33.43 10.73 16.35
C THR A 59 33.10 11.88 17.30
N HIS A 60 32.90 13.11 16.78
CA HIS A 60 32.48 14.27 17.55
C HIS A 60 31.38 15.04 16.81
N ALA A 61 30.13 14.92 17.27
CA ALA A 61 29.04 15.80 16.84
C ALA A 61 29.32 17.22 17.35
N SER A 62 29.75 18.09 16.45
CA SER A 62 29.86 19.53 16.74
C SER A 62 28.51 20.21 16.49
N SER A 63 28.22 21.29 17.20
CA SER A 63 27.02 22.11 17.01
C SER A 63 26.80 22.55 15.55
N ASP A 64 27.89 22.70 14.80
CA ASP A 64 27.87 23.13 13.40
C ASP A 64 27.33 22.03 12.47
N VAL A 65 27.60 20.75 12.77
CA VAL A 65 27.10 19.61 11.98
C VAL A 65 25.58 19.47 12.16
N ASP A 66 25.09 19.65 13.37
CA ASP A 66 23.64 19.62 13.63
C ASP A 66 22.91 20.79 12.96
N ALA A 67 23.49 21.99 12.96
CA ALA A 67 22.94 23.13 12.24
C ALA A 67 22.85 22.88 10.73
N MET A 68 23.89 22.24 10.16
CA MET A 68 23.93 21.86 8.75
C MET A 68 22.83 20.84 8.40
N HIS A 69 22.62 19.81 9.22
CA HIS A 69 21.56 18.82 9.00
C HIS A 69 20.16 19.41 9.13
N ARG A 70 19.95 20.35 10.06
CA ARG A 70 18.67 21.06 10.18
C ARG A 70 18.37 21.88 8.93
N HIS A 71 19.36 22.63 8.44
CA HIS A 71 19.22 23.41 7.20
C HIS A 71 18.98 22.50 5.98
N ASP A 72 19.59 21.31 5.92
CA ASP A 72 19.34 20.33 4.86
C ASP A 72 17.88 19.83 4.89
N LEU A 73 17.37 19.48 6.08
CA LEU A 73 15.98 19.08 6.26
C LEU A 73 15.01 20.19 5.83
N ASP A 74 15.19 21.41 6.33
CA ASP A 74 14.34 22.56 6.00
C ASP A 74 14.32 22.84 4.49
N ARG A 75 15.49 22.77 3.84
CA ARG A 75 15.61 22.91 2.38
C ARG A 75 14.78 21.85 1.67
N ARG A 76 14.89 20.58 2.08
CA ARG A 76 14.18 19.46 1.44
C ARG A 76 12.66 19.58 1.62
N LEU A 77 12.19 19.91 2.83
CA LEU A 77 10.77 20.09 3.10
C LEU A 77 10.18 21.26 2.32
N ALA A 78 10.88 22.40 2.28
CA ALA A 78 10.41 23.57 1.54
C ALA A 78 10.32 23.29 0.03
N LEU A 79 11.28 22.54 -0.51
CA LEU A 79 11.30 22.14 -1.91
C LEU A 79 10.18 21.13 -2.22
N PHE A 80 10.01 20.11 -1.37
CA PHE A 80 8.99 19.09 -1.56
C PHE A 80 7.57 19.67 -1.53
N ARG A 81 7.28 20.55 -0.57
CA ARG A 81 5.98 21.25 -0.49
C ARG A 81 5.63 22.00 -1.76
N ARG A 82 6.61 22.65 -2.39
CA ARG A 82 6.38 23.32 -3.69
C ARG A 82 6.03 22.33 -4.80
N LEU A 83 6.63 21.14 -4.78
CA LEU A 83 6.33 20.09 -5.75
C LEU A 83 4.94 19.49 -5.50
N GLU A 84 4.51 19.35 -4.24
CA GLU A 84 3.14 18.98 -3.87
C GLU A 84 2.13 20.01 -4.37
N ASP A 85 2.39 21.30 -4.18
CA ASP A 85 1.55 22.38 -4.70
C ASP A 85 1.41 22.32 -6.23
N VAL A 86 2.52 22.03 -6.93
CA VAL A 86 2.53 21.85 -8.39
C VAL A 86 1.70 20.62 -8.78
N TYR A 87 1.87 19.50 -8.08
CA TYR A 87 1.09 18.28 -8.32
C TYR A 87 -0.41 18.53 -8.14
N ALA A 88 -0.81 19.10 -7.00
CA ALA A 88 -2.21 19.37 -6.71
C ALA A 88 -2.85 20.21 -7.81
N LYS A 89 -2.16 21.27 -8.26
CA LYS A 89 -2.63 22.12 -9.36
C LYS A 89 -2.78 21.35 -10.66
N LEU A 90 -1.74 20.63 -11.08
CA LEU A 90 -1.77 19.87 -12.35
C LEU A 90 -2.83 18.77 -12.33
N TYR A 91 -3.01 18.12 -11.18
CA TYR A 91 -4.02 17.08 -10.99
C TYR A 91 -5.44 17.67 -11.05
N ASP A 92 -5.69 18.80 -10.40
CA ASP A 92 -6.98 19.48 -10.45
C ASP A 92 -7.30 19.99 -11.87
N ASP A 93 -6.30 20.52 -12.59
CA ASP A 93 -6.43 20.95 -13.99
C ASP A 93 -6.77 19.76 -14.90
N ALA A 94 -6.07 18.62 -14.74
CA ALA A 94 -6.32 17.39 -15.49
C ALA A 94 -7.71 16.83 -15.18
N LYS A 95 -8.05 16.69 -13.90
CA LYS A 95 -9.36 16.21 -13.44
C LYS A 95 -10.50 17.07 -13.96
N SER A 96 -10.38 18.40 -13.87
CA SER A 96 -11.41 19.34 -14.35
C SER A 96 -11.58 19.24 -15.87
N SER A 97 -10.48 19.17 -16.61
CA SER A 97 -10.50 19.04 -18.07
C SER A 97 -11.18 17.75 -18.53
N LEU A 98 -10.92 16.65 -17.83
CA LEU A 98 -11.51 15.34 -18.12
C LEU A 98 -13.01 15.32 -17.81
N LEU A 99 -13.43 15.96 -16.71
CA LEU A 99 -14.85 16.03 -16.35
C LEU A 99 -15.65 16.94 -17.31
N ILE A 100 -15.14 18.13 -17.65
CA ILE A 100 -15.80 19.08 -18.57
C ILE A 100 -15.97 18.50 -19.97
N SER A 101 -14.94 17.80 -20.48
CA SER A 101 -14.96 17.22 -21.83
C SER A 101 -16.06 16.16 -22.04
N ILE A 102 -16.65 15.66 -20.96
CA ILE A 102 -17.65 14.59 -20.98
C ILE A 102 -19.07 15.13 -20.72
N ASP A 103 -19.25 16.27 -20.04
CA ASP A 103 -20.57 16.91 -19.84
C ASP A 103 -21.00 17.81 -21.05
N GLY A 104 -20.10 17.99 -22.02
CA GLY A 104 -20.37 18.74 -23.25
C GLY A 104 -21.20 17.94 -24.26
N THR A 105 -22.42 18.41 -24.53
CA THR A 105 -23.45 17.92 -25.48
C THR A 105 -23.05 17.96 -26.97
N SER A 106 -21.83 17.57 -27.32
CA SER A 106 -21.37 17.47 -28.71
C SER A 106 -21.37 16.00 -29.14
N GLY A 107 -22.44 15.57 -29.80
CA GLY A 107 -22.62 14.21 -30.34
C GLY A 107 -21.65 13.85 -31.48
N GLY A 108 -20.35 13.83 -31.21
CA GLY A 108 -19.31 13.45 -32.17
C GLY A 108 -18.13 12.78 -31.48
N ASP A 109 -18.07 11.44 -31.60
CA ASP A 109 -16.91 10.53 -31.43
C ASP A 109 -16.03 10.61 -30.15
N SER A 110 -16.18 11.62 -29.29
CA SER A 110 -15.44 11.72 -28.00
C SER A 110 -16.05 10.90 -26.86
N ASP A 111 -17.20 10.28 -27.11
CA ASP A 111 -18.03 9.55 -26.14
C ASP A 111 -17.58 8.09 -25.90
N ARG A 112 -16.34 7.76 -26.28
CA ARG A 112 -15.80 6.38 -26.27
C ARG A 112 -14.53 6.18 -25.46
N ARG A 113 -14.09 7.16 -24.68
CA ARG A 113 -12.91 6.95 -23.81
C ARG A 113 -13.25 5.94 -22.71
N SER A 114 -12.45 4.88 -22.65
CA SER A 114 -12.53 3.87 -21.61
C SER A 114 -12.23 4.51 -20.25
N ILE A 115 -12.74 3.92 -19.16
CA ILE A 115 -12.36 4.32 -17.80
C ILE A 115 -10.83 4.26 -17.62
N HIS A 116 -10.18 3.28 -18.26
CA HIS A 116 -8.73 3.12 -18.21
C HIS A 116 -7.98 4.26 -18.89
N ASP A 117 -8.47 4.76 -20.05
CA ASP A 117 -7.82 5.87 -20.76
C ASP A 117 -7.81 7.16 -19.93
N ILE A 118 -8.86 7.35 -19.13
CA ILE A 118 -9.02 8.53 -18.26
C ILE A 118 -8.15 8.41 -17.03
N LEU A 119 -8.08 7.22 -16.43
CA LEU A 119 -7.20 6.96 -15.29
C LEU A 119 -5.73 7.13 -15.71
N ASP A 120 -5.35 6.68 -16.91
CA ASP A 120 -4.00 6.91 -17.44
C ASP A 120 -3.70 8.39 -17.67
N ALA A 121 -4.68 9.15 -18.16
CA ALA A 121 -4.53 10.60 -18.30
C ALA A 121 -4.37 11.31 -16.94
N LEU A 122 -4.96 10.78 -15.87
CA LEU A 122 -4.80 11.30 -14.51
C LEU A 122 -3.42 11.00 -13.91
N ASP A 123 -2.66 10.07 -14.49
CA ASP A 123 -1.30 9.74 -14.05
C ASP A 123 -0.23 10.69 -14.63
N GLU A 124 -0.55 11.48 -15.67
CA GLU A 124 0.38 12.42 -16.30
C GLU A 124 0.92 13.48 -15.31
N PRO A 125 0.08 14.17 -14.50
CA PRO A 125 0.56 15.06 -13.43
C PRO A 125 1.56 14.41 -12.48
N SER A 126 1.29 13.17 -12.05
CA SER A 126 2.17 12.42 -11.14
C SER A 126 3.51 12.13 -11.80
N THR A 127 3.49 11.71 -13.07
CA THR A 127 4.70 11.40 -13.84
C THR A 127 5.59 12.64 -14.02
N LEU A 128 5.00 13.78 -14.36
CA LEU A 128 5.72 15.05 -14.52
C LEU A 128 6.36 15.50 -13.21
N VAL A 129 5.60 15.50 -12.11
CA VAL A 129 6.12 15.92 -10.80
C VAL A 129 7.17 14.93 -10.27
N THR A 130 7.02 13.64 -10.55
CA THR A 130 8.06 12.65 -10.23
C THR A 130 9.39 12.95 -10.94
N GLY A 131 9.33 13.41 -12.20
CA GLY A 131 10.50 13.92 -12.92
C GLY A 131 11.15 15.11 -12.19
N MET A 132 10.33 16.07 -11.77
CA MET A 132 10.80 17.25 -11.02
C MET A 132 11.42 16.86 -9.66
N VAL A 133 10.83 15.91 -8.93
CA VAL A 133 11.38 15.36 -7.69
C VAL A 133 12.78 14.79 -7.93
N SER A 134 12.93 13.99 -8.99
CA SER A 134 14.20 13.37 -9.37
C SER A 134 15.26 14.43 -9.72
N GLU A 135 14.92 15.41 -10.55
CA GLU A 135 15.81 16.52 -10.92
C GLU A 135 16.26 17.34 -9.71
N SER A 136 15.35 17.52 -8.75
CA SER A 136 15.61 18.31 -7.55
C SER A 136 16.52 17.61 -6.52
N ARG A 137 16.67 16.28 -6.63
CA ARG A 137 17.41 15.42 -5.69
C ARG A 137 16.97 15.58 -4.23
N VAL A 138 15.73 16.00 -4.01
CA VAL A 138 15.17 16.22 -2.67
C VAL A 138 15.15 14.95 -1.83
N LEU A 139 15.17 13.78 -2.47
CA LEU A 139 15.20 12.45 -1.84
C LEU A 139 16.57 11.76 -1.86
N ALA A 140 17.63 12.48 -2.24
CA ALA A 140 18.99 11.91 -2.27
C ALA A 140 19.38 11.32 -0.90
N GLY A 141 19.96 10.12 -0.94
CA GLY A 141 20.36 9.31 0.22
C GLY A 141 19.35 8.25 0.64
N LEU A 142 18.11 8.28 0.11
CA LEU A 142 17.04 7.38 0.55
C LEU A 142 17.09 5.99 -0.13
N GLY A 143 17.55 5.87 -1.38
CA GLY A 143 17.35 4.64 -2.15
C GLY A 143 18.15 3.40 -1.74
N ASP A 144 19.22 3.58 -0.95
CA ASP A 144 20.04 2.46 -0.47
C ASP A 144 19.68 2.04 0.95
N ILE A 145 18.49 2.42 1.44
CA ILE A 145 18.08 2.10 2.81
C ILE A 145 17.37 0.76 2.88
N THR A 146 17.70 -0.01 3.92
CA THR A 146 16.98 -1.23 4.30
C THR A 146 15.86 -0.93 5.29
N ALA A 147 14.83 -1.80 5.35
CA ALA A 147 13.75 -1.66 6.33
C ALA A 147 14.27 -1.58 7.78
N ARG A 148 15.30 -2.39 8.10
CA ARG A 148 15.96 -2.42 9.40
C ARG A 148 16.63 -1.09 9.76
N GLU A 149 17.19 -0.38 8.78
CA GLU A 149 17.76 0.94 9.02
C GLU A 149 16.68 2.00 9.29
N LEU A 150 15.48 1.83 8.73
CA LEU A 150 14.32 2.70 8.96
C LEU A 150 13.63 2.46 10.31
N GLU A 151 13.75 1.28 10.93
CA GLU A 151 13.12 0.99 12.24
C GLU A 151 13.46 2.05 13.30
N GLY A 152 14.69 2.56 13.32
CA GLY A 152 15.11 3.62 14.25
C GLY A 152 14.56 5.02 13.90
N ALA A 153 14.14 5.23 12.66
CA ALA A 153 13.59 6.49 12.14
C ALA A 153 12.08 6.60 12.32
N LEU A 154 11.39 5.45 12.45
CA LEU A 154 9.94 5.36 12.43
C LEU A 154 9.36 5.23 13.84
N ARG A 155 8.18 5.83 14.04
CA ARG A 155 7.28 5.55 15.15
C ARG A 155 5.96 5.07 14.56
N LEU A 156 5.61 3.83 14.84
CA LEU A 156 4.46 3.18 14.22
C LEU A 156 3.30 3.09 15.23
N TYR A 157 2.09 3.39 14.78
CA TYR A 157 0.85 3.22 15.54
C TYR A 157 -0.12 2.31 14.78
N GLY A 158 -1.10 1.74 15.51
CA GLY A 158 -1.99 0.73 14.95
C GLY A 158 -1.33 -0.64 14.80
N ILE A 159 -0.19 -0.83 15.48
CA ILE A 159 0.53 -2.10 15.59
C ILE A 159 0.36 -2.60 17.01
N SER A 160 0.06 -3.88 17.16
CA SER A 160 -0.03 -4.53 18.47
C SER A 160 1.36 -4.73 19.06
N THR A 161 1.73 -3.93 20.08
CA THR A 161 2.93 -4.20 20.88
C THR A 161 2.67 -5.39 21.79
N SER A 162 3.60 -6.35 21.84
CA SER A 162 3.48 -7.60 22.61
C SER A 162 3.53 -7.43 24.14
N ASN A 163 3.31 -6.22 24.66
CA ASN A 163 3.16 -5.96 26.08
C ASN A 163 1.77 -5.34 26.27
N ASP A 164 0.86 -6.13 26.82
CA ASP A 164 -0.33 -5.63 27.49
C ASP A 164 0.10 -4.64 28.57
N ASP A 165 -0.15 -3.35 28.36
CA ASP A 165 -0.48 -2.46 29.46
C ASP A 165 -1.91 -1.99 29.23
N ALA A 166 -2.80 -2.57 30.04
CA ALA A 166 -4.12 -2.03 30.31
C ALA A 166 -4.01 -0.57 30.81
N ASP A 167 -5.05 0.21 30.53
CA ASP A 167 -5.23 1.65 30.84
C ASP A 167 -4.58 2.65 29.88
N SER A 168 -5.33 3.00 28.83
CA SER A 168 -5.70 4.41 28.63
C SER A 168 -6.99 4.49 27.80
N SER A 169 -8.06 4.88 28.50
CA SER A 169 -9.31 5.33 27.92
C SER A 169 -9.13 6.77 27.39
N ASP A 170 -8.79 6.91 26.11
CA ASP A 170 -8.93 8.20 25.41
C ASP A 170 -9.92 8.04 24.25
N ASP A 171 -11.19 7.95 24.66
CA ASP A 171 -12.36 7.95 23.80
C ASP A 171 -13.04 9.33 23.91
N ALA A 172 -12.34 10.39 23.50
CA ALA A 172 -12.90 11.75 23.49
C ALA A 172 -12.09 12.77 22.64
N ASP A 173 -11.85 12.57 21.33
CA ASP A 173 -11.64 13.75 20.44
C ASP A 173 -11.80 13.48 18.92
N LEU A 174 -12.89 12.84 18.50
CA LEU A 174 -13.20 12.62 17.07
C LEU A 174 -13.92 13.79 16.39
N GLY A 175 -13.74 15.02 16.87
CA GLY A 175 -14.54 16.18 16.44
C GLY A 175 -13.84 17.30 15.68
N ARG A 176 -12.51 17.26 15.47
CA ARG A 176 -11.79 18.51 15.11
C ARG A 176 -10.60 18.43 14.14
N ILE A 177 -10.46 17.37 13.36
CA ILE A 177 -9.35 17.23 12.40
C ILE A 177 -9.87 17.21 10.95
N GLU A 178 -10.58 18.28 10.57
CA GLU A 178 -10.64 18.74 9.19
C GLU A 178 -10.13 20.19 9.23
N GLU A 179 -8.94 20.43 8.66
CA GLU A 179 -8.14 21.68 8.67
C GLU A 179 -6.94 21.66 9.63
N ASN A 180 -5.85 20.98 9.22
CA ASN A 180 -4.48 21.51 9.23
C ASN A 180 -3.47 20.37 9.01
N THR A 181 -2.68 20.47 7.96
CA THR A 181 -1.41 19.76 7.73
C THR A 181 -0.32 20.24 8.71
N LYS A 182 -0.67 20.33 10.00
CA LYS A 182 0.04 21.02 11.07
C LYS A 182 -0.49 20.43 12.39
N THR A 183 -0.28 19.16 12.68
CA THR A 183 0.90 18.70 13.44
C THR A 183 0.98 17.16 13.37
N LEU A 184 1.85 16.62 12.51
CA LEU A 184 2.35 15.23 12.60
C LEU A 184 3.55 15.13 13.56
N ILE A 185 3.56 16.00 14.57
CA ILE A 185 4.69 16.22 15.45
C ILE A 185 4.15 16.15 16.88
N ASP A 186 4.27 14.98 17.52
CA ASP A 186 3.99 14.86 18.95
C ASP A 186 5.09 15.60 19.73
N ASP A 187 4.67 16.53 20.61
CA ASP A 187 5.50 17.12 21.66
C ASP A 187 5.60 16.14 22.83
N ASP A 188 6.38 15.07 22.65
CA ASP A 188 6.80 14.28 23.81
C ASP A 188 7.86 15.08 24.59
N ASN A 189 7.50 15.41 25.84
CA ASN A 189 8.30 16.09 26.85
C ASN A 189 9.50 15.25 27.32
N ASP A 190 10.38 14.82 26.41
CA ASP A 190 11.65 14.20 26.80
C ASP A 190 12.73 15.28 26.95
N SER A 191 13.02 15.60 28.20
CA SER A 191 13.84 16.71 28.68
C SER A 191 15.36 16.59 28.45
N ASP A 192 15.80 15.90 27.40
CA ASP A 192 17.22 15.82 27.02
C ASP A 192 17.50 16.65 25.76
N GLY A 193 18.01 17.88 25.99
CA GLY A 193 18.20 18.98 25.03
C GLY A 193 19.19 18.76 23.87
N ALA A 194 19.44 17.51 23.44
CA ALA A 194 20.17 17.15 22.23
C ALA A 194 19.36 16.25 21.26
N GLY A 195 18.20 15.73 21.68
CA GLY A 195 17.40 14.74 20.94
C GLY A 195 16.31 15.29 20.00
N GLU A 196 15.98 16.59 20.10
CA GLU A 196 14.79 17.17 19.45
C GLU A 196 14.90 17.38 17.93
N LEU A 197 16.10 17.25 17.36
CA LEU A 197 16.41 17.74 16.02
C LEU A 197 15.75 16.94 14.87
N PHE A 198 15.46 15.66 15.11
CA PHE A 198 14.82 14.76 14.15
C PHE A 198 13.85 13.87 14.91
N ARG A 199 12.65 14.39 15.16
CA ARG A 199 11.54 13.58 15.68
C ARG A 199 11.30 12.41 14.73
N LYS A 200 11.03 11.24 15.29
CA LYS A 200 10.71 10.04 14.52
C LYS A 200 9.53 10.32 13.59
N VAL A 201 9.60 9.78 12.38
CA VAL A 201 8.51 9.87 11.42
C VAL A 201 7.37 8.97 11.89
N VAL A 202 6.20 9.56 12.09
CA VAL A 202 5.01 8.86 12.57
C VAL A 202 4.25 8.26 11.39
N ILE A 203 3.97 6.96 11.45
CA ILE A 203 3.08 6.27 10.52
C ILE A 203 2.00 5.56 11.33
N ARG A 204 0.74 5.74 10.94
CA ARG A 204 -0.40 5.07 11.57
C ARG A 204 -1.01 4.10 10.57
N LEU A 205 -1.01 2.81 10.91
CA LEU A 205 -1.79 1.81 10.18
C LEU A 205 -3.27 1.98 10.53
N ARG A 206 -4.15 1.77 9.54
CA ARG A 206 -5.59 1.73 9.79
C ARG A 206 -5.91 0.62 10.80
N ARG A 207 -6.84 0.89 11.71
CA ARG A 207 -7.32 -0.11 12.68
C ARG A 207 -7.76 -1.39 11.99
N GLY A 208 -7.31 -2.54 12.52
CA GLY A 208 -7.57 -3.87 11.99
C GLY A 208 -6.65 -4.31 10.85
N CYS A 209 -5.90 -3.40 10.20
CA CYS A 209 -5.05 -3.73 9.06
C CYS A 209 -4.00 -4.80 9.40
N GLU A 210 -3.19 -4.58 10.44
CA GLU A 210 -2.14 -5.52 10.84
C GLU A 210 -2.74 -6.89 11.21
N ASP A 211 -3.79 -6.91 12.03
CA ASP A 211 -4.41 -8.14 12.50
C ASP A 211 -5.02 -8.95 11.35
N THR A 212 -5.76 -8.31 10.44
CA THR A 212 -6.34 -8.94 9.25
C THR A 212 -5.25 -9.55 8.37
N LEU A 213 -4.22 -8.76 8.04
CA LEU A 213 -3.14 -9.22 7.17
C LEU A 213 -2.33 -10.35 7.81
N ALA A 214 -2.08 -10.29 9.13
CA ALA A 214 -1.39 -11.35 9.85
C ALA A 214 -2.24 -12.63 9.90
N ARG A 215 -3.55 -12.51 10.12
CA ARG A 215 -4.49 -13.64 10.18
C ARG A 215 -4.57 -14.39 8.86
N ILE A 216 -4.72 -13.71 7.73
CA ILE A 216 -4.84 -14.39 6.43
C ILE A 216 -3.57 -15.18 6.05
N LEU A 217 -2.43 -14.80 6.62
CA LEU A 217 -1.16 -15.50 6.47
C LEU A 217 -0.98 -16.63 7.50
N SER A 218 -1.79 -16.70 8.55
CA SER A 218 -1.77 -17.83 9.48
C SER A 218 -2.49 -19.00 8.83
N GLU A 219 -1.74 -19.97 8.32
CA GLU A 219 -2.34 -21.24 7.88
C GLU A 219 -2.63 -22.11 9.10
N ASN A 220 -3.74 -22.85 9.06
CA ASN A 220 -3.93 -23.96 9.99
C ASN A 220 -2.83 -25.01 9.72
N GLU A 221 -1.88 -25.14 10.64
CA GLU A 221 -0.70 -26.02 10.54
C GLU A 221 -1.03 -27.53 10.46
N GLU A 222 -2.30 -27.93 10.43
CA GLU A 222 -2.66 -29.35 10.52
C GLU A 222 -2.21 -30.22 9.33
N ASN A 223 -1.76 -29.65 8.21
CA ASN A 223 -1.40 -30.41 7.00
C ASN A 223 0.06 -30.35 6.56
N ASP A 224 0.95 -29.64 7.27
CA ASP A 224 2.38 -29.53 6.86
C ASP A 224 3.24 -30.74 7.25
N SER A 225 2.62 -31.80 7.81
CA SER A 225 3.30 -33.03 8.21
C SER A 225 3.24 -34.16 7.17
N CYS A 226 3.29 -33.88 5.87
CA CYS A 226 3.32 -34.95 4.85
C CYS A 226 4.19 -34.58 3.63
N CYS A 227 5.50 -34.40 3.85
CA CYS A 227 6.47 -34.50 2.77
C CYS A 227 6.70 -35.99 2.45
N ASN A 228 6.07 -36.48 1.37
CA ASN A 228 6.52 -37.53 0.44
C ASN A 228 5.33 -38.34 -0.10
N ASP A 229 4.51 -37.74 -0.96
CA ASP A 229 3.91 -38.39 -2.14
C ASP A 229 3.07 -37.37 -2.90
N GLY A 230 2.90 -37.58 -4.21
CA GLY A 230 2.29 -36.65 -5.17
C GLY A 230 0.81 -36.29 -4.98
N ASP A 231 0.28 -36.43 -3.77
CA ASP A 231 -1.11 -36.18 -3.34
C ASP A 231 -1.17 -35.24 -2.11
N SER A 232 -0.24 -34.29 -1.99
CA SER A 232 -0.33 -33.29 -0.91
C SER A 232 -1.60 -32.42 -1.06
N PRO A 233 -2.37 -32.20 0.02
CA PRO A 233 -3.58 -31.39 -0.04
C PRO A 233 -3.27 -29.95 -0.52
N PRO A 234 -4.25 -29.27 -1.16
CA PRO A 234 -4.06 -27.89 -1.60
C PRO A 234 -3.71 -27.02 -0.38
N CYS A 235 -2.70 -26.14 -0.52
CA CYS A 235 -2.43 -25.15 0.51
C CYS A 235 -3.59 -24.14 0.50
N LEU A 236 -4.46 -24.25 1.50
CA LEU A 236 -5.62 -23.38 1.67
C LEU A 236 -5.23 -22.05 2.33
N GLY A 237 -3.99 -21.57 2.25
CA GLY A 237 -3.64 -20.23 2.76
C GLY A 237 -3.84 -19.13 1.73
N TRP A 238 -4.01 -17.91 2.21
CA TRP A 238 -3.87 -16.73 1.36
C TRP A 238 -2.40 -16.38 1.14
N SER A 239 -2.12 -15.76 0.00
CA SER A 239 -0.91 -14.99 -0.25
C SER A 239 -1.21 -13.51 -0.11
N LEU A 240 -0.21 -12.74 0.31
CA LEU A 240 -0.30 -11.28 0.40
C LEU A 240 0.72 -10.64 -0.56
N ALA A 241 0.31 -9.59 -1.26
CA ALA A 241 1.22 -8.70 -1.98
C ALA A 241 0.85 -7.24 -1.72
N VAL A 242 1.84 -6.36 -1.73
CA VAL A 242 1.64 -4.91 -1.71
C VAL A 242 1.88 -4.37 -3.12
N LEU A 243 0.93 -3.60 -3.65
CA LEU A 243 0.99 -2.96 -4.96
C LEU A 243 0.76 -1.46 -4.82
N SER A 244 1.84 -0.67 -4.85
CA SER A 244 1.79 0.74 -4.50
C SER A 244 2.53 1.64 -5.48
N ILE A 245 2.11 2.90 -5.57
CA ILE A 245 2.85 3.94 -6.30
C ILE A 245 3.94 4.61 -5.45
N ASN A 246 4.06 4.26 -4.15
CA ASN A 246 5.06 4.82 -3.26
C ASN A 246 6.49 4.62 -3.79
N TRP A 247 7.39 5.56 -3.50
CA TRP A 247 8.76 5.57 -4.02
C TRP A 247 9.79 4.87 -3.12
N CYS A 248 9.40 4.39 -1.94
CA CYS A 248 10.29 3.78 -0.97
C CYS A 248 9.80 2.38 -0.53
N PRO A 249 10.24 1.30 -1.20
CA PRO A 249 9.85 -0.06 -0.81
C PRO A 249 10.32 -0.42 0.61
N ALA A 250 11.47 0.10 1.05
CA ALA A 250 11.95 -0.11 2.41
C ALA A 250 11.03 0.52 3.47
N LEU A 251 10.34 1.62 3.15
CA LEU A 251 9.34 2.22 4.02
C LEU A 251 8.12 1.33 4.16
N ILE A 252 7.58 0.82 3.04
CA ILE A 252 6.50 -0.15 3.02
C ILE A 252 6.89 -1.38 3.85
N ASP A 253 8.09 -1.90 3.63
CA ASP A 253 8.57 -3.08 4.34
C ASP A 253 8.65 -2.84 5.86
N ALA A 254 9.30 -1.75 6.28
CA ALA A 254 9.48 -1.42 7.70
C ALA A 254 8.17 -1.09 8.42
N SER A 255 7.21 -0.46 7.74
CA SER A 255 5.98 0.07 8.36
C SER A 255 4.77 -0.86 8.26
N LEU A 256 4.74 -1.79 7.31
CA LEU A 256 3.62 -2.71 7.09
C LEU A 256 4.06 -4.17 7.12
N VAL A 257 4.99 -4.55 6.24
CA VAL A 257 5.32 -5.98 6.02
C VAL A 257 5.99 -6.59 7.25
N GLN A 258 7.02 -5.95 7.81
CA GLN A 258 7.70 -6.44 9.00
C GLN A 258 6.74 -6.53 10.21
N PRO A 259 5.92 -5.50 10.52
CA PRO A 259 4.86 -5.61 11.54
C PRO A 259 3.91 -6.80 11.33
N VAL A 260 3.34 -6.95 10.13
CA VAL A 260 2.43 -8.07 9.81
C VAL A 260 3.11 -9.43 10.01
N LEU A 261 4.36 -9.57 9.55
CA LEU A 261 5.14 -10.79 9.75
C LEU A 261 5.49 -11.03 11.22
N ASN A 262 5.77 -9.97 12.00
CA ASN A 262 5.99 -10.06 13.44
C ASN A 262 4.74 -10.54 14.17
N ARG A 263 3.59 -9.92 13.90
CA ARG A 263 2.30 -10.27 14.49
C ARG A 263 1.96 -11.72 14.22
N ARG A 264 2.07 -12.15 12.96
CA ARG A 264 1.88 -13.54 12.56
C ARG A 264 2.79 -14.50 13.32
N ARG A 265 4.10 -14.21 13.40
CA ARG A 265 5.07 -15.04 14.13
C ARG A 265 4.70 -15.18 15.60
N ASN A 266 4.30 -14.09 16.23
CA ASN A 266 3.86 -14.08 17.62
C ASN A 266 2.59 -14.93 17.82
N SER A 267 1.61 -14.82 16.91
CA SER A 267 0.37 -15.60 16.98
C SER A 267 0.58 -17.11 16.80
N LEU A 268 1.54 -17.52 15.96
CA LEU A 268 1.85 -18.93 15.72
C LEU A 268 2.89 -19.51 16.70
N GLY A 269 3.56 -18.68 17.49
CA GLY A 269 4.66 -19.12 18.35
C GLY A 269 5.89 -19.64 17.59
N VAL A 270 6.05 -19.26 16.31
CA VAL A 270 7.15 -19.74 15.45
C VAL A 270 8.15 -18.64 15.17
N HIS A 271 9.42 -18.94 15.43
CA HIS A 271 10.52 -17.97 15.30
C HIS A 271 11.19 -17.92 13.92
N SER A 272 10.89 -18.85 13.01
CA SER A 272 11.54 -18.94 11.71
C SER A 272 10.57 -19.35 10.60
N PHE A 273 9.97 -18.37 9.92
CA PHE A 273 9.31 -18.57 8.63
C PHE A 273 9.77 -17.51 7.64
N MET A 274 10.21 -17.96 6.46
CA MET A 274 10.53 -17.08 5.32
C MET A 274 9.33 -17.04 4.37
N ARG A 275 8.21 -16.43 4.76
CA ARG A 275 7.20 -16.06 3.75
C ARG A 275 7.55 -14.70 3.20
N GLU A 276 7.82 -14.67 1.90
CA GLU A 276 8.02 -13.44 1.13
C GLU A 276 6.66 -12.79 0.87
N ILE A 277 6.53 -11.53 1.26
CA ILE A 277 5.42 -10.66 0.83
C ILE A 277 6.00 -9.75 -0.27
N PRO A 278 5.66 -9.98 -1.55
CA PRO A 278 6.12 -9.10 -2.62
C PRO A 278 5.65 -7.67 -2.43
N ILE A 279 6.57 -6.73 -2.63
CA ILE A 279 6.31 -5.29 -2.72
C ILE A 279 6.55 -4.86 -4.16
N TRP A 280 5.47 -4.57 -4.87
CA TRP A 280 5.51 -3.98 -6.21
C TRP A 280 5.30 -2.47 -6.06
N SER A 281 6.39 -1.72 -6.07
CA SER A 281 6.35 -0.26 -5.93
C SER A 281 7.31 0.44 -6.88
N ASN A 282 7.20 1.77 -6.93
CA ASN A 282 8.24 2.62 -7.47
C ASN A 282 9.46 2.62 -6.54
N GLN A 283 10.57 3.14 -7.02
CA GLN A 283 11.82 3.10 -6.27
C GLN A 283 12.66 4.35 -6.51
N VAL A 284 13.07 4.99 -5.42
CA VAL A 284 14.13 6.00 -5.43
C VAL A 284 15.50 5.33 -5.32
N ASN A 285 16.52 5.84 -6.03
CA ASN A 285 17.92 5.40 -5.91
C ASN A 285 18.72 6.25 -4.90
N GLY A 286 20.00 5.93 -4.70
CA GLY A 286 20.89 6.66 -3.78
C GLY A 286 21.04 8.14 -4.12
N GLU A 287 20.95 8.50 -5.40
CA GLU A 287 21.04 9.87 -5.93
C GLU A 287 19.73 10.67 -5.76
N GLY A 288 18.63 10.02 -5.38
CA GLY A 288 17.31 10.65 -5.23
C GLY A 288 16.47 10.67 -6.50
N GLU A 289 16.87 9.93 -7.54
CA GLU A 289 16.09 9.76 -8.77
C GLU A 289 15.04 8.67 -8.58
N VAL A 290 13.82 8.94 -9.02
CA VAL A 290 12.68 8.03 -8.88
C VAL A 290 12.48 7.26 -10.17
N LYS A 291 12.52 5.93 -10.06
CA LYS A 291 12.19 5.01 -11.13
C LYS A 291 10.75 4.52 -10.97
N LEU A 292 9.94 4.79 -11.99
CA LEU A 292 8.54 4.42 -12.04
C LEU A 292 8.37 2.99 -12.56
N HIS A 293 8.25 2.04 -11.65
CA HIS A 293 7.91 0.64 -11.93
C HIS A 293 6.40 0.40 -11.96
N ILE A 294 5.67 1.11 -11.11
CA ILE A 294 4.21 1.18 -10.99
C ILE A 294 3.82 2.66 -11.11
N PRO A 295 3.87 3.26 -12.31
CA PRO A 295 3.61 4.69 -12.50
C PRO A 295 2.21 5.16 -12.10
N GLY A 296 1.22 4.26 -12.09
CA GLY A 296 -0.16 4.62 -11.82
C GLY A 296 -1.15 3.50 -12.16
N ALA A 297 -2.35 3.87 -12.59
CA ALA A 297 -3.51 3.00 -12.64
C ALA A 297 -3.36 1.82 -13.60
N SER A 298 -2.91 2.06 -14.84
CA SER A 298 -2.71 0.96 -15.78
C SER A 298 -1.61 0.01 -15.35
N ALA A 299 -0.53 0.49 -14.74
CA ALA A 299 0.53 -0.39 -14.25
C ALA A 299 0.06 -1.27 -13.09
N LYS A 300 -0.79 -0.72 -12.19
CA LYS A 300 -1.44 -1.51 -11.14
C LYS A 300 -2.32 -2.61 -11.76
N ARG A 301 -3.15 -2.28 -12.75
CA ARG A 301 -3.95 -3.26 -13.50
C ARG A 301 -3.11 -4.32 -14.20
N ASP A 302 -2.07 -3.92 -14.92
CA ASP A 302 -1.19 -4.84 -15.65
C ASP A 302 -0.54 -5.85 -14.71
N ARG A 303 -0.22 -5.45 -13.47
CA ARG A 303 0.29 -6.36 -12.45
C ARG A 303 -0.73 -7.42 -12.03
N ILE A 304 -2.00 -7.05 -11.88
CA ILE A 304 -3.08 -8.00 -11.59
C ILE A 304 -3.27 -8.98 -12.75
N ILE A 305 -3.19 -8.49 -14.00
CA ILE A 305 -3.24 -9.34 -15.20
C ILE A 305 -2.05 -10.32 -15.23
N GLU A 306 -0.84 -9.86 -14.92
CA GLU A 306 0.35 -10.70 -14.86
C GLU A 306 0.23 -11.77 -13.77
N LEU A 307 -0.24 -11.40 -12.58
CA LEU A 307 -0.50 -12.33 -11.49
C LEU A 307 -1.50 -13.40 -11.91
N ARG A 308 -2.64 -13.01 -12.50
CA ARG A 308 -3.66 -13.94 -13.01
C ARG A 308 -3.10 -14.90 -14.05
N ARG A 309 -2.30 -14.40 -15.01
CA ARG A 309 -1.66 -15.26 -16.01
C ARG A 309 -0.74 -16.27 -15.35
N HIS A 310 0.02 -15.87 -14.34
CA HIS A 310 0.90 -16.78 -13.61
C HIS A 310 0.10 -17.89 -12.91
N LEU A 311 -1.01 -17.55 -12.24
CA LEU A 311 -1.87 -18.51 -11.55
C LEU A 311 -2.54 -19.52 -12.49
N HIS A 312 -2.92 -19.09 -13.71
CA HIS A 312 -3.47 -20.00 -14.73
C HIS A 312 -2.42 -20.91 -15.37
N MET A 313 -1.14 -20.52 -15.39
CA MET A 313 -0.09 -21.39 -15.93
C MET A 313 0.28 -22.54 -14.99
N THR A 314 -0.02 -22.42 -13.69
CA THR A 314 0.40 -23.39 -12.67
C THR A 314 -0.71 -24.35 -12.24
N SER A 315 -1.95 -24.22 -12.73
CA SER A 315 -3.11 -24.96 -12.19
C SER A 315 -4.32 -25.05 -13.12
N ASP A 316 -5.02 -26.19 -13.10
CA ASP A 316 -6.33 -26.42 -13.75
C ASP A 316 -7.54 -25.97 -12.89
N SER A 317 -7.32 -25.54 -11.64
CA SER A 317 -8.37 -25.10 -10.71
C SER A 317 -8.50 -23.57 -10.60
N SER A 318 -9.65 -23.09 -10.11
CA SER A 318 -9.94 -21.67 -9.92
C SER A 318 -8.97 -20.97 -8.96
N SER A 319 -8.48 -19.80 -9.37
CA SER A 319 -7.73 -18.85 -8.54
C SER A 319 -8.63 -17.69 -8.13
N LEU A 320 -8.30 -17.04 -7.01
CA LEU A 320 -9.03 -15.87 -6.50
C LEU A 320 -8.05 -14.73 -6.20
N ILE A 321 -8.30 -13.56 -6.78
CA ILE A 321 -7.56 -12.32 -6.51
C ILE A 321 -8.53 -11.30 -5.92
N VAL A 322 -8.27 -10.91 -4.67
CA VAL A 322 -8.90 -9.77 -4.02
C VAL A 322 -7.94 -8.60 -4.09
N TYR A 323 -8.42 -7.43 -4.53
CA TYR A 323 -7.65 -6.20 -4.50
C TYR A 323 -8.31 -5.17 -3.58
N VAL A 324 -7.52 -4.54 -2.72
CA VAL A 324 -7.96 -3.45 -1.84
C VAL A 324 -7.18 -2.18 -2.19
N GLY A 325 -7.89 -1.09 -2.44
CA GLY A 325 -7.31 0.23 -2.71
C GLY A 325 -8.26 1.34 -2.26
N ASP A 326 -7.81 2.58 -2.16
CA ASP A 326 -8.63 3.71 -1.67
C ASP A 326 -8.78 4.83 -2.70
N SER A 327 -7.99 4.81 -3.78
CA SER A 327 -7.83 5.97 -4.66
C SER A 327 -8.33 5.73 -6.08
N PRO A 328 -8.48 6.79 -6.91
CA PRO A 328 -8.72 6.64 -8.34
C PRO A 328 -7.67 5.77 -9.05
N THR A 329 -6.41 5.81 -8.61
CA THR A 329 -5.33 5.02 -9.21
C THR A 329 -5.54 3.51 -9.04
N ASP A 330 -6.40 3.11 -8.11
CA ASP A 330 -6.71 1.71 -7.85
C ASP A 330 -7.84 1.17 -8.70
N ILE A 331 -8.70 2.03 -9.28
CA ILE A 331 -9.94 1.60 -9.96
C ILE A 331 -9.66 0.59 -11.06
N SER A 332 -8.60 0.80 -11.86
CA SER A 332 -8.23 -0.14 -12.92
C SER A 332 -7.85 -1.52 -12.38
N ALA A 333 -7.14 -1.60 -11.24
CA ALA A 333 -6.78 -2.86 -10.60
C ALA A 333 -7.96 -3.50 -9.87
N LEU A 334 -8.79 -2.69 -9.21
CA LEU A 334 -10.02 -3.09 -8.54
C LEU A 334 -11.01 -3.78 -9.50
N LEU A 335 -11.20 -3.22 -10.69
CA LEU A 335 -12.07 -3.79 -11.73
C LEU A 335 -11.46 -5.02 -12.41
N GLU A 336 -10.13 -5.12 -12.41
CA GLU A 336 -9.44 -6.26 -13.00
C GLU A 336 -9.41 -7.47 -12.07
N ALA A 337 -9.36 -7.25 -10.75
CA ALA A 337 -9.41 -8.30 -9.73
C ALA A 337 -10.75 -9.07 -9.74
N ASP A 338 -10.81 -10.24 -9.10
CA ASP A 338 -12.05 -11.01 -9.00
C ASP A 338 -12.99 -10.37 -7.97
N ILE A 339 -12.43 -9.75 -6.93
CA ILE A 339 -13.13 -8.95 -5.94
C ILE A 339 -12.33 -7.64 -5.74
N GLY A 340 -12.89 -6.52 -6.20
CA GLY A 340 -12.33 -5.20 -5.94
C GLY A 340 -13.01 -4.53 -4.75
N ILE A 341 -12.22 -4.08 -3.77
CA ILE A 341 -12.68 -3.37 -2.57
C ILE A 341 -12.07 -1.96 -2.53
N LEU A 342 -12.92 -0.95 -2.68
CA LEU A 342 -12.59 0.44 -2.40
C LEU A 342 -12.73 0.70 -0.90
N ILE A 343 -11.62 0.95 -0.20
CA ILE A 343 -11.64 1.28 1.24
C ILE A 343 -11.68 2.81 1.45
N GLY A 344 -12.38 3.24 2.50
CA GLY A 344 -12.43 4.65 2.90
C GLY A 344 -13.38 5.51 2.06
N ASN A 345 -13.17 6.83 2.05
CA ASN A 345 -14.16 7.80 1.55
C ASN A 345 -13.65 8.70 0.42
N SER A 346 -12.90 8.14 -0.53
CA SER A 346 -12.43 8.90 -1.70
C SER A 346 -13.59 9.33 -2.60
N ASN A 347 -13.97 10.61 -2.49
CA ASN A 347 -14.99 11.23 -3.34
C ASN A 347 -14.59 11.20 -4.83
N SER A 348 -13.30 11.39 -5.12
CA SER A 348 -12.78 11.31 -6.49
C SER A 348 -12.96 9.91 -7.07
N ALA A 349 -12.64 8.86 -6.30
CA ALA A 349 -12.79 7.48 -6.78
C ALA A 349 -14.26 7.13 -7.01
N LYS A 350 -15.14 7.48 -6.07
CA LYS A 350 -16.59 7.27 -6.17
C LYS A 350 -17.20 8.02 -7.37
N LEU A 351 -16.79 9.27 -7.60
CA LEU A 351 -17.25 10.08 -8.73
C LEU A 351 -16.83 9.48 -10.07
N ILE A 352 -15.57 9.05 -10.19
CA ILE A 352 -15.06 8.40 -11.40
C ILE A 352 -15.82 7.08 -11.62
N ALA A 353 -15.89 6.20 -10.62
CA ALA A 353 -16.63 4.95 -10.73
C ALA A 353 -18.08 5.16 -11.22
N ALA A 354 -18.82 6.07 -10.58
CA ALA A 354 -20.21 6.37 -10.95
C ALA A 354 -20.35 6.87 -12.40
N ARG A 355 -19.42 7.73 -12.86
CA ARG A 355 -19.44 8.29 -14.22
C ARG A 355 -19.24 7.23 -15.31
N TRP A 356 -18.50 6.16 -15.00
CA TRP A 356 -18.32 5.00 -15.89
C TRP A 356 -19.26 3.83 -15.58
N SER A 357 -20.39 4.09 -14.92
CA SER A 357 -21.40 3.08 -14.58
C SER A 357 -20.87 1.90 -13.77
N VAL A 358 -19.79 2.13 -13.02
CA VAL A 358 -19.27 1.19 -12.01
C VAL A 358 -20.04 1.44 -10.72
N GLN A 359 -20.74 0.42 -10.26
CA GLN A 359 -21.51 0.47 -9.03
C GLN A 359 -20.59 0.28 -7.84
N VAL A 360 -20.61 1.22 -6.90
CA VAL A 360 -19.89 1.10 -5.63
C VAL A 360 -20.92 0.78 -4.55
N VAL A 361 -20.83 -0.42 -3.96
CA VAL A 361 -21.83 -0.98 -3.05
C VAL A 361 -21.20 -1.28 -1.69
N PRO A 362 -21.85 -0.95 -0.56
CA PRO A 362 -21.33 -1.28 0.77
C PRO A 362 -21.04 -2.79 0.93
N LEU A 363 -19.84 -3.14 1.41
CA LEU A 363 -19.37 -4.51 1.59
C LEU A 363 -20.24 -5.29 2.61
N GLN A 364 -20.81 -4.60 3.58
CA GLN A 364 -21.72 -5.19 4.57
C GLN A 364 -23.05 -5.65 3.94
N LYS A 365 -23.37 -5.17 2.73
CA LYS A 365 -24.57 -5.60 1.98
C LYS A 365 -24.28 -6.74 1.00
N ARG A 366 -23.08 -7.31 1.01
CA ARG A 366 -22.63 -8.32 0.02
C ARG A 366 -23.58 -9.51 -0.15
N ASP A 367 -24.18 -10.01 0.93
CA ASP A 367 -25.11 -11.14 0.88
C ASP A 367 -26.36 -10.82 0.03
N GLN A 368 -26.79 -9.55 0.00
CA GLN A 368 -27.95 -9.10 -0.80
C GLN A 368 -27.69 -9.15 -2.30
N TYR A 369 -26.40 -9.08 -2.67
CA TYR A 369 -25.93 -9.18 -4.05
C TYR A 369 -25.47 -10.60 -4.38
N GLY A 370 -25.77 -11.56 -3.50
CA GLY A 370 -25.53 -12.98 -3.73
C GLY A 370 -24.15 -13.47 -3.35
N PHE A 371 -23.32 -12.68 -2.66
CA PHE A 371 -21.98 -13.08 -2.21
C PHE A 371 -22.03 -14.48 -1.56
N GLY A 372 -21.15 -15.38 -1.99
CA GLY A 372 -21.13 -16.78 -1.54
C GLY A 372 -22.16 -17.73 -2.17
N ARG A 373 -23.04 -17.28 -3.07
CA ARG A 373 -24.05 -18.13 -3.75
C ARG A 373 -23.59 -18.71 -5.09
N THR A 374 -22.32 -18.61 -5.46
CA THR A 374 -21.79 -19.23 -6.69
C THR A 374 -21.71 -20.74 -6.52
N VAL A 375 -22.72 -21.44 -7.05
CA VAL A 375 -22.98 -22.89 -6.91
C VAL A 375 -21.89 -23.79 -7.52
N ASP A 376 -20.96 -23.28 -8.33
CA ASP A 376 -20.01 -24.12 -9.09
C ASP A 376 -18.53 -23.71 -8.98
N GLY A 377 -18.13 -22.99 -7.91
CA GLY A 377 -16.73 -22.55 -7.75
C GLY A 377 -16.24 -21.55 -8.82
N ASN A 378 -17.16 -21.11 -9.69
CA ASN A 378 -16.90 -20.19 -10.79
C ASN A 378 -17.39 -18.80 -10.37
N LEU A 379 -16.50 -17.97 -9.83
CA LEU A 379 -16.75 -16.53 -9.58
C LEU A 379 -17.04 -15.74 -10.88
N GLY A 380 -16.98 -16.39 -12.06
CA GLY A 380 -17.12 -15.77 -13.37
C GLY A 380 -18.46 -15.07 -13.68
N ASN A 381 -19.44 -15.11 -12.77
CA ASN A 381 -20.71 -14.41 -12.91
C ASN A 381 -20.82 -13.12 -12.07
N TRP A 382 -19.75 -12.70 -11.38
CA TRP A 382 -19.78 -11.40 -10.70
C TRP A 382 -19.89 -10.26 -11.72
N PRO A 383 -20.71 -9.22 -11.46
CA PRO A 383 -20.79 -8.07 -12.34
C PRO A 383 -19.40 -7.42 -12.40
N LYS A 384 -18.78 -7.40 -13.58
CA LYS A 384 -17.47 -6.76 -13.82
C LYS A 384 -17.47 -5.24 -13.57
N ASN A 385 -18.65 -4.65 -13.36
CA ASN A 385 -18.86 -3.24 -13.13
C ASN A 385 -19.32 -2.97 -11.68
N LEU A 386 -18.94 -3.82 -10.72
CA LEU A 386 -19.26 -3.66 -9.31
C LEU A 386 -17.98 -3.66 -8.47
N LEU A 387 -17.89 -2.66 -7.59
CA LEU A 387 -16.86 -2.55 -6.56
C LEU A 387 -17.52 -2.57 -5.19
N TRP A 388 -16.88 -3.23 -4.24
CA TRP A 388 -17.27 -3.17 -2.85
C TRP A 388 -16.70 -1.93 -2.20
N HIS A 389 -17.44 -1.34 -1.27
CA HIS A 389 -16.99 -0.24 -0.43
C HIS A 389 -16.88 -0.72 1.00
N ALA A 390 -15.69 -0.61 1.59
CA ALA A 390 -15.45 -0.91 2.99
C ALA A 390 -15.09 0.37 3.75
N GLU A 391 -15.61 0.52 4.97
CA GLU A 391 -15.24 1.65 5.82
C GLU A 391 -13.98 1.35 6.65
N SER A 392 -13.73 0.07 6.93
CA SER A 392 -12.61 -0.37 7.77
C SER A 392 -12.07 -1.74 7.36
N TRP A 393 -10.87 -2.07 7.86
CA TRP A 393 -10.29 -3.40 7.67
C TRP A 393 -11.08 -4.50 8.38
N TYR A 394 -11.86 -4.21 9.42
CA TYR A 394 -12.69 -5.22 10.09
C TYR A 394 -13.76 -5.80 9.15
N GLU A 395 -14.35 -4.97 8.28
CA GLU A 395 -15.33 -5.45 7.30
C GLU A 395 -14.69 -6.32 6.22
N ILE A 396 -13.45 -5.97 5.85
CA ILE A 396 -12.64 -6.78 4.95
C ILE A 396 -12.31 -8.10 5.64
N ASP A 397 -11.93 -8.09 6.92
CA ASP A 397 -11.66 -9.28 7.71
C ASP A 397 -12.85 -10.25 7.73
N ASP A 398 -14.04 -9.73 8.06
CA ASP A 398 -15.29 -10.49 8.08
C ASP A 398 -15.59 -11.14 6.72
N MET A 399 -15.37 -10.40 5.63
CA MET A 399 -15.51 -10.94 4.28
C MET A 399 -14.48 -12.04 4.00
N MET A 400 -13.22 -11.84 4.41
CA MET A 400 -12.15 -12.81 4.21
C MET A 400 -12.40 -14.11 4.99
N ILE A 401 -12.94 -14.02 6.22
CA ILE A 401 -13.39 -15.19 7.00
C ILE A 401 -14.49 -15.95 6.25
N GLN A 402 -15.50 -15.25 5.74
CA GLN A 402 -16.56 -15.87 4.95
C GLN A 402 -16.01 -16.53 3.66
N LEU A 403 -15.00 -15.94 3.01
CA LEU A 403 -14.34 -16.54 1.86
C LEU A 403 -13.54 -17.78 2.24
N ASP A 404 -12.93 -17.82 3.42
CA ASP A 404 -12.29 -19.02 3.95
C ASP A 404 -13.28 -20.16 4.14
N GLU A 405 -14.46 -19.89 4.69
CA GLU A 405 -15.52 -20.89 4.86
C GLU A 405 -16.06 -21.43 3.53
N LEU A 406 -16.15 -20.58 2.50
CA LEU A 406 -16.67 -20.96 1.18
C LEU A 406 -15.67 -21.74 0.31
N TRP A 407 -14.36 -21.63 0.62
CA TRP A 407 -13.26 -22.23 -0.15
C TRP A 407 -12.51 -23.34 0.60
N SER A 408 -12.91 -23.63 1.85
CA SER A 408 -12.50 -24.82 2.60
C SER A 408 -13.27 -26.04 2.13
#